data_AF-A0A839IXR8-F1
#
_entry.id   AF-A0A839IXR8-F1
#
_cell.length_a   1.000
_cell.length_b   1.000
_cell.length_c   1.000
_cell.angle_alpha   90.00
_cell.angle_beta   90.00
_cell.angle_gamma   90.00
#
_symmetry.space_group_name_H-M   'P 1'
#
loop_
_entity.id
_entity.type
_entity.pdbx_description
1 polymer ?
#
loop_
_entity_poly.entity_id
_entity_poly.type
_entity_poly.pdbx_seq_one_letter_code
_entity_poly.pdbx_strand_id
1 'polypeptide(L)'
;AAEKVTPEMINFMATHGRGLICAPLTENRCKDLELNMMVNNNTDPMETAFTVSVDLRGNGVTTGISASDRAKTVKALIDNETRPFELARPGHIFPLVAKEGGVLRRTGHTEAAIDFARLAGLEPAGVIVEI
;
A
#
# COMPACT_ATOMS: atom_id res chain seq x y z
N ALA A 1 5.55 -1.34 9.29
CA ALA A 1 4.15 -0.85 9.31
C ALA A 1 4.07 0.48 8.56
N ALA A 2 2.99 0.71 7.80
CA ALA A 2 2.80 1.94 7.02
C ALA A 2 2.79 3.20 7.90
N GLU A 3 2.28 3.11 9.13
CA GLU A 3 2.19 4.23 10.09
C GLU A 3 3.54 4.91 10.39
N LYS A 4 4.63 4.15 10.35
CA LYS A 4 5.98 4.65 10.67
C LYS A 4 6.83 4.92 9.43
N VAL A 5 6.24 4.88 8.24
CA VAL A 5 7.00 5.09 7.00
C VAL A 5 7.66 6.46 6.96
N THR A 6 8.90 6.51 6.48
CA THR A 6 9.63 7.75 6.22
C THR A 6 10.18 7.77 4.79
N PRO A 7 10.52 8.96 4.24
CA PRO A 7 11.20 9.05 2.96
C PRO A 7 12.50 8.24 2.91
N GLU A 8 13.26 8.20 4.00
CA GLU A 8 14.51 7.45 4.10
C GLU A 8 14.25 5.94 4.02
N MET A 9 13.18 5.44 4.67
CA MET A 9 12.77 4.04 4.54
C MET A 9 12.37 3.69 3.11
N ILE A 10 11.57 4.55 2.45
CA ILE A 10 11.20 4.33 1.04
C ILE A 10 12.43 4.36 0.12
N ASN A 11 13.36 5.27 0.36
CA ASN A 11 14.60 5.34 -0.41
C ASN A 11 15.46 4.09 -0.21
N PHE A 12 15.56 3.61 1.04
CA PHE A 12 16.23 2.35 1.36
C PHE A 12 15.59 1.17 0.63
N MET A 13 14.25 1.05 0.70
CA MET A 13 13.47 0.04 -0.02
C MET A 13 13.71 0.09 -1.54
N ALA A 14 13.69 1.28 -2.13
CA ALA A 14 13.94 1.47 -3.56
C ALA A 14 15.39 1.13 -3.97
N THR A 15 16.36 1.38 -3.08
CA THR A 15 17.79 1.14 -3.35
C THR A 15 18.16 -0.33 -3.25
N HIS A 16 17.63 -1.01 -2.22
CA HIS A 16 18.03 -2.36 -1.84
C HIS A 16 17.02 -3.43 -2.23
N GLY A 17 15.72 -3.14 -2.15
CA GLY A 17 14.70 -4.04 -2.66
C GLY A 17 14.61 -4.00 -4.19
N ARG A 18 14.78 -2.80 -4.79
CA ARG A 18 14.79 -2.57 -6.26
C ARG A 18 13.53 -3.05 -7.02
N GLY A 19 12.53 -3.53 -6.30
CA GLY A 19 11.24 -3.96 -6.83
C GLY A 19 10.16 -2.90 -6.72
N LEU A 20 8.92 -3.38 -6.84
CA LEU A 20 7.73 -2.55 -6.78
C LEU A 20 7.33 -2.30 -5.32
N ILE A 21 7.36 -1.04 -4.88
CA ILE A 21 6.90 -0.70 -3.54
C ILE A 21 5.38 -0.78 -3.50
N CYS A 22 4.89 -1.74 -2.72
CA CYS A 22 3.47 -2.01 -2.55
C CYS A 22 3.00 -1.63 -1.14
N ALA A 23 1.71 -1.30 -1.01
CA ALA A 23 1.07 -0.93 0.25
C ALA A 23 -0.08 -1.89 0.59
N PRO A 24 0.18 -2.99 1.34
CA PRO A 24 -0.87 -3.83 1.86
C PRO A 24 -1.84 -3.05 2.76
N LEU A 25 -3.14 -3.17 2.47
CA LEU A 25 -4.24 -2.56 3.20
C LEU A 25 -5.32 -3.60 3.50
N THR A 26 -6.17 -3.30 4.49
CA THR A 26 -7.38 -4.11 4.74
C THR A 26 -8.40 -3.91 3.62
N GLU A 27 -9.26 -4.91 3.42
CA GLU A 27 -10.36 -4.83 2.44
C GLU A 27 -11.29 -3.63 2.70
N ASN A 28 -11.63 -3.37 3.97
CA ASN A 28 -12.45 -2.22 4.35
C ASN A 28 -11.78 -0.90 3.99
N ARG A 29 -10.48 -0.76 4.25
CA ARG A 29 -9.78 0.47 3.90
C ARG A 29 -9.71 0.70 2.39
N CYS A 30 -9.53 -0.37 1.60
CA CYS A 30 -9.61 -0.28 0.15
C CYS A 30 -11.00 0.13 -0.33
N LYS A 31 -12.07 -0.36 0.29
CA LYS A 31 -13.45 0.05 -0.01
C LYS A 31 -13.68 1.53 0.33
N ASP A 32 -13.26 1.98 1.51
CA ASP A 32 -13.41 3.37 1.97
C ASP A 32 -12.72 4.38 1.04
N LEU A 33 -11.60 3.98 0.44
CA LEU A 33 -10.81 4.78 -0.48
C LEU A 33 -11.18 4.55 -1.96
N GLU A 34 -12.21 3.77 -2.27
CA GLU A 34 -12.61 3.40 -3.64
C GLU A 34 -11.44 2.87 -4.48
N LEU A 35 -10.61 2.02 -3.88
CA LEU A 35 -9.47 1.37 -4.55
C LEU A 35 -9.93 0.11 -5.27
N ASN A 36 -10.47 0.31 -6.48
CA ASN A 36 -10.91 -0.78 -7.34
C ASN A 36 -9.75 -1.71 -7.73
N MET A 37 -10.04 -3.00 -7.91
CA MET A 37 -9.08 -3.98 -8.41
C MET A 37 -8.50 -3.53 -9.75
N MET A 38 -7.20 -3.76 -9.95
CA MET A 38 -6.49 -3.34 -11.17
C MET A 38 -7.05 -4.00 -12.43
N VAL A 39 -7.50 -5.25 -12.32
CA VAL A 39 -8.07 -6.04 -13.42
C VAL A 39 -9.29 -6.81 -12.94
N ASN A 40 -10.22 -7.08 -13.85
CA ASN A 40 -11.41 -7.88 -13.57
C ASN A 40 -11.11 -9.39 -13.53
N ASN A 41 -10.17 -9.87 -14.35
CA ASN A 41 -9.74 -11.26 -14.40
C ASN A 41 -8.26 -11.35 -14.03
N ASN A 42 -7.96 -11.73 -12.78
CA ASN A 42 -6.59 -11.83 -12.29
C ASN A 42 -5.94 -13.13 -12.77
N THR A 43 -4.88 -13.02 -13.57
CA THR A 43 -4.11 -14.16 -14.08
C THR A 43 -2.75 -14.32 -13.41
N ASP A 44 -2.49 -13.55 -12.33
CA ASP A 44 -1.30 -13.73 -11.50
C ASP A 44 -1.32 -15.13 -10.85
N PRO A 45 -0.24 -15.92 -10.94
CA PRO A 45 -0.22 -17.28 -10.38
C PRO A 45 -0.48 -17.34 -8.87
N MET A 46 -0.14 -16.26 -8.15
CA MET A 46 -0.34 -16.14 -6.70
C MET A 46 -1.59 -15.30 -6.37
N GLU A 47 -2.37 -14.92 -7.38
CA GLU A 47 -3.55 -14.06 -7.29
C GLU A 47 -3.28 -12.77 -6.49
N THR A 48 -2.12 -12.14 -6.71
CA THR A 48 -1.76 -10.91 -5.98
C THR A 48 -2.80 -9.83 -6.23
N ALA A 49 -3.43 -9.35 -5.15
CA ALA A 49 -4.63 -8.54 -5.20
C ALA A 49 -4.33 -7.04 -5.37
N PHE A 50 -3.76 -6.67 -6.53
CA PHE A 50 -3.48 -5.29 -6.88
C PHE A 50 -4.76 -4.47 -7.06
N THR A 51 -4.78 -3.27 -6.47
CA THR A 51 -5.75 -2.22 -6.83
C THR A 51 -5.17 -1.31 -7.90
N VAL A 52 -5.98 -0.37 -8.41
CA VAL A 52 -5.48 0.79 -9.14
C VAL A 52 -4.36 1.47 -8.34
N SER A 53 -3.26 1.82 -9.01
CA SER A 53 -2.15 2.53 -8.37
C SER A 53 -2.55 3.97 -8.05
N VAL A 54 -1.91 4.55 -7.04
CA VAL A 54 -2.29 5.88 -6.54
C VAL A 54 -1.10 6.76 -6.19
N ASP A 55 -1.35 8.07 -6.25
CA ASP A 55 -0.53 9.11 -5.63
C ASP A 55 -1.43 10.04 -4.82
N LEU A 56 -0.92 10.58 -3.72
CA LEU A 56 -1.58 11.66 -3.02
C LEU A 56 -1.53 12.95 -3.85
N ARG A 57 -2.66 13.63 -3.99
CA ARG A 57 -2.76 14.93 -4.68
C ARG A 57 -2.50 16.07 -3.70
N GLY A 58 -1.75 17.07 -4.13
CA GLY A 58 -1.44 18.24 -3.29
C GLY A 58 -0.46 17.89 -2.17
N ASN A 59 -0.54 18.59 -1.02
CA ASN A 59 0.29 18.31 0.17
C ASN A 59 1.81 18.30 -0.09
N GLY A 60 2.24 19.11 -1.07
CA GLY A 60 3.63 19.18 -1.52
C GLY A 60 4.14 17.89 -2.16
N VAL A 61 3.25 17.03 -2.66
CA VAL A 61 3.59 15.98 -3.63
C VAL A 61 3.77 16.64 -4.99
N THR A 62 4.77 16.20 -5.73
CA THR A 62 5.12 16.76 -7.03
C THR A 62 4.77 15.78 -8.15
N THR A 63 5.68 14.87 -8.46
CA THR A 63 5.50 13.86 -9.51
C THR A 63 4.97 12.54 -8.98
N GLY A 64 4.93 12.34 -7.65
CA GLY A 64 4.45 11.11 -7.02
C GLY A 64 5.54 10.06 -6.80
N ILE A 65 6.58 10.01 -7.65
CA ILE A 65 7.58 8.93 -7.63
C ILE A 65 8.72 9.12 -6.61
N SER A 66 8.95 10.35 -6.14
CA SER A 66 10.03 10.64 -5.19
C SER A 66 9.86 9.83 -3.90
N ALA A 67 10.94 9.59 -3.15
CA ALA A 67 10.83 8.87 -1.89
C ALA A 67 9.94 9.61 -0.88
N SER A 68 9.98 10.95 -0.90
CA SER A 68 9.11 11.81 -0.10
C SER A 68 7.65 11.68 -0.51
N ASP A 69 7.38 11.74 -1.82
CA ASP A 69 6.04 11.69 -2.39
C ASP A 69 5.38 10.34 -2.10
N ARG A 70 6.10 9.24 -2.35
CA ARG A 70 5.66 7.88 -2.04
C ARG A 70 5.40 7.67 -0.54
N ALA A 71 6.25 8.19 0.34
CA ALA A 71 6.02 8.13 1.78
C ALA A 71 4.76 8.90 2.21
N LYS A 72 4.50 10.07 1.62
CA LYS A 72 3.26 10.84 1.86
C LYS A 72 2.04 10.10 1.35
N THR A 73 2.11 9.49 0.17
CA THR A 73 1.01 8.67 -0.38
C THR A 73 0.69 7.49 0.54
N VAL A 74 1.71 6.77 1.04
CA VAL A 74 1.50 5.68 2.00
C VAL A 74 0.81 6.18 3.28
N LYS A 75 1.21 7.35 3.81
CA LYS A 75 0.56 7.92 5.00
C LYS A 75 -0.90 8.29 4.74
N ALA A 76 -1.22 8.87 3.58
CA ALA A 76 -2.60 9.15 3.21
C ALA A 76 -3.45 7.88 3.06
N LEU A 77 -2.87 6.79 2.55
CA LEU A 77 -3.57 5.51 2.42
C LEU A 77 -4.05 4.94 3.76
N ILE A 78 -3.46 5.32 4.90
CA ILE A 78 -3.83 4.84 6.23
C ILE A 78 -4.52 5.90 7.11
N ASP A 79 -4.60 7.14 6.63
CA ASP A 79 -5.20 8.24 7.37
C ASP A 79 -6.74 8.21 7.23
N ASN A 80 -7.45 8.02 8.35
CA ASN A 80 -8.91 7.94 8.40
C ASN A 80 -9.63 9.20 7.84
N GLU A 81 -8.95 10.34 7.79
CA GLU A 81 -9.49 11.57 7.23
C GLU A 81 -9.36 11.63 5.70
N THR A 82 -8.43 10.88 5.11
CA THR A 82 -8.23 10.86 3.66
C THR A 82 -9.47 10.36 2.93
N ARG A 83 -9.87 11.11 1.90
CA ARG A 83 -11.02 10.83 1.04
C ARG A 83 -10.59 10.33 -0.35
N PRO A 84 -11.42 9.53 -1.05
CA PRO A 84 -11.07 8.98 -2.36
C PRO A 84 -10.58 9.99 -3.40
N PHE A 85 -11.15 11.20 -3.42
CA PHE A 85 -10.82 12.24 -4.42
C PHE A 85 -9.42 12.87 -4.22
N GLU A 86 -8.82 12.69 -3.04
CA GLU A 86 -7.47 13.16 -2.73
C GLU A 86 -6.40 12.24 -3.32
N LEU A 87 -6.77 11.07 -3.81
CA LEU A 87 -5.87 10.12 -4.46
C LEU A 87 -6.01 10.25 -5.99
N ALA A 88 -4.90 10.56 -6.66
CA ALA A 88 -4.79 10.43 -8.10
C ALA A 88 -4.78 8.94 -8.49
N ARG A 89 -5.36 8.62 -9.63
CA ARG A 89 -5.43 7.28 -10.23
C ARG A 89 -5.17 7.43 -11.74
N PRO A 90 -4.13 6.80 -12.34
CA PRO A 90 -3.10 5.99 -11.69
C PRO A 90 -2.10 6.82 -10.87
N GLY A 91 -1.15 6.15 -10.22
CA GLY A 91 0.00 6.75 -9.54
C GLY A 91 1.15 5.75 -9.28
N HIS A 92 2.01 6.03 -8.30
CA HIS A 92 3.28 5.32 -8.10
C HIS A 92 3.38 4.47 -6.83
N ILE A 93 2.35 4.47 -5.97
CA ILE A 93 2.17 3.46 -4.93
C ILE A 93 1.14 2.44 -5.40
N PHE A 94 1.36 1.16 -5.08
CA PHE A 94 0.53 0.04 -5.51
C PHE A 94 -0.14 -0.59 -4.29
N PRO A 95 -1.38 -0.21 -3.96
CA PRO A 95 -2.09 -0.84 -2.86
C PRO A 95 -2.43 -2.29 -3.18
N LEU A 96 -2.35 -3.13 -2.14
CA LEU A 96 -2.70 -4.55 -2.22
C LEU A 96 -3.80 -4.84 -1.20
N VAL A 97 -4.84 -5.54 -1.63
CA VAL A 97 -5.92 -5.96 -0.73
C VAL A 97 -5.49 -7.23 0.02
N ALA A 98 -5.36 -7.16 1.34
CA ALA A 98 -5.12 -8.34 2.15
C ALA A 98 -6.42 -9.12 2.38
N LYS A 99 -6.36 -10.46 2.29
CA LYS A 99 -7.52 -11.31 2.62
C LYS A 99 -7.82 -11.27 4.12
N GLU A 100 -9.11 -11.16 4.47
CA GLU A 100 -9.54 -11.34 5.86
C GLU A 100 -9.12 -12.73 6.39
N GLY A 101 -8.67 -12.77 7.65
CA GLY A 101 -8.06 -13.96 8.25
C GLY A 101 -6.53 -14.05 8.11
N GLY A 102 -5.90 -13.09 7.42
CA GLY A 102 -4.44 -12.90 7.46
C GLY A 102 -3.66 -14.11 6.93
N VAL A 103 -2.48 -14.35 7.50
CA VAL A 103 -1.56 -15.40 7.02
C VAL A 103 -2.13 -16.82 7.16
N LEU A 104 -3.10 -17.02 8.06
CA LEU A 104 -3.81 -18.29 8.19
C LEU A 104 -4.77 -18.55 7.02
N ARG A 105 -5.22 -17.50 6.33
CA ARG A 105 -6.08 -17.60 5.15
C ARG A 105 -5.28 -17.65 3.86
N ARG A 106 -4.23 -16.85 3.75
CA ARG A 106 -3.31 -16.82 2.61
C ARG A 106 -1.89 -16.54 3.09
N THR A 107 -0.97 -17.44 2.84
CA THR A 107 0.43 -17.32 3.23
C THR A 107 1.21 -16.43 2.25
N GLY A 108 0.93 -15.13 2.24
CA GLY A 108 1.58 -14.14 1.38
C GLY A 108 2.16 -12.95 2.13
N HIS A 109 3.08 -12.22 1.49
CA HIS A 109 3.69 -11.00 2.07
C HIS A 109 2.65 -9.91 2.38
N THR A 110 1.60 -9.82 1.56
CA THR A 110 0.46 -8.91 1.78
C THR A 110 -0.17 -9.16 3.14
N GLU A 111 -0.58 -10.40 3.42
CA GLU A 111 -1.20 -10.78 4.69
C GLU A 111 -0.23 -10.66 5.86
N ALA A 112 1.03 -11.09 5.68
CA ALA A 112 2.05 -11.01 6.72
C ALA A 112 2.30 -9.57 7.18
N ALA A 113 2.32 -8.61 6.25
CA ALA A 113 2.52 -7.21 6.57
C ALA A 113 1.39 -6.62 7.43
N ILE A 114 0.15 -7.04 7.20
CA ILE A 114 -1.00 -6.65 8.01
C ILE A 114 -0.91 -7.28 9.41
N ASP A 115 -0.63 -8.58 9.48
CA ASP A 115 -0.63 -9.29 10.76
C ASP A 115 0.53 -8.83 11.66
N PHE A 116 1.71 -8.55 11.11
CA PHE A 116 2.79 -7.94 11.88
C PHE A 116 2.41 -6.56 12.42
N ALA A 117 1.73 -5.72 11.63
CA ALA A 117 1.29 -4.42 12.10
C ALA A 117 0.28 -4.54 13.26
N ARG A 118 -0.70 -5.46 13.14
CA ARG A 118 -1.66 -5.76 14.21
C ARG A 118 -0.98 -6.27 15.48
N LEU A 119 -0.06 -7.22 15.36
CA LEU A 119 0.68 -7.76 16.50
C LEU A 119 1.54 -6.69 17.20
N ALA A 120 1.99 -5.68 16.46
CA ALA A 120 2.71 -4.53 17.00
C ALA A 120 1.79 -3.43 17.59
N GLY A 121 0.47 -3.60 17.55
CA GLY A 121 -0.49 -2.58 18.02
C GLY A 121 -0.56 -1.34 17.14
N LEU A 122 -0.20 -1.46 15.87
CA LEU A 122 -0.20 -0.38 14.88
C LEU A 122 -1.38 -0.51 13.93
N GLU A 123 -1.62 0.52 13.13
CA GLU A 123 -2.62 0.48 12.06
C GLU A 123 -2.39 -0.74 11.14
N PRO A 124 -3.43 -1.52 10.79
CA PRO A 124 -3.32 -2.75 10.02
C PRO A 124 -3.02 -2.45 8.55
N ALA A 125 -1.80 -2.01 8.28
CA ALA A 125 -1.31 -1.59 6.97
C ALA A 125 0.22 -1.70 6.88
N GLY A 126 0.69 -2.05 5.69
CA GLY A 126 2.10 -2.33 5.43
C GLY A 126 2.70 -1.48 4.31
N VAL A 127 4.03 -1.56 4.19
CA VAL A 127 4.77 -1.22 2.98
C VAL A 127 5.74 -2.36 2.74
N ILE A 128 5.71 -2.95 1.56
CA ILE A 128 6.54 -4.11 1.20
C ILE A 128 7.26 -3.88 -0.12
N VAL A 129 8.40 -4.52 -0.27
CA VAL A 129 9.14 -4.67 -1.52
C VAL A 129 9.95 -5.96 -1.41
N GLU A 130 10.07 -6.70 -2.50
CA GLU A 130 10.97 -7.85 -2.62
C GLU A 130 12.44 -7.39 -2.62
N ILE A 131 13.36 -8.31 -2.34
CA ILE A 131 14.83 -8.12 -2.40
C ILE A 131 15.37 -8.95 -3.57
#